data_AF-A0A8H5P4K6-F1
#
_entry.id   AF-A0A8H5P4K6-F1
#
_cell.length_a   1.000
_cell.length_b   1.000
_cell.length_c   1.000
_cell.angle_alpha   90.00
_cell.angle_beta   90.00
_cell.angle_gamma   90.00
#
_symmetry.space_group_name_H-M   'P 1'
#
loop_
_entity.id
_entity.type
_entity.pdbx_description
1 polymer ?
#
loop_
_entity_poly.entity_id
_entity_poly.type
_entity_poly.pdbx_seq_one_letter_code
_entity_poly.pdbx_strand_id
1 'polypeptide(L)'
;MNASAEQQDEIAQLVEQYGAVPPPWFMFPEDHPYSIGWRMGAGESYIMMYWTWWKQEKEHLDEKQRIEYFRRWPPPPEWLIWMIEVIWDLDPKDFEDDDAYSPYFKRVEALGFGSEDDYKNAMRDEEE
;
A
#
# COMPACT_ATOMS: atom_id res chain seq x y z
N MET A 1 -5.17 -10.89 15.71
CA MET A 1 -6.53 -10.37 15.90
C MET A 1 -7.31 -10.79 14.67
N ASN A 2 -8.44 -11.46 14.85
CA ASN A 2 -9.32 -11.81 13.73
C ASN A 2 -10.16 -10.58 13.40
N ALA A 3 -10.46 -10.35 12.12
CA ALA A 3 -11.36 -9.25 11.74
C ALA A 3 -12.74 -9.44 12.40
N SER A 4 -13.36 -8.34 12.81
CA SER A 4 -14.76 -8.33 13.26
C SER A 4 -15.69 -8.84 12.16
N ALA A 5 -16.88 -9.31 12.52
CA ALA A 5 -17.87 -9.79 11.54
C ALA A 5 -18.20 -8.73 10.46
N GLU A 6 -18.26 -7.46 10.87
CA GLU A 6 -18.47 -6.32 9.96
C GLU A 6 -17.31 -6.13 8.97
N GLN A 7 -16.06 -6.30 9.43
CA GLN A 7 -14.88 -6.22 8.55
C GLN A 7 -14.82 -7.40 7.58
N GLN A 8 -15.26 -8.59 7.99
CA GLN A 8 -15.31 -9.75 7.10
C GLN A 8 -16.36 -9.55 5.99
N ASP A 9 -17.50 -8.95 6.30
CA ASP A 9 -18.53 -8.62 5.32
C ASP A 9 -18.03 -7.57 4.32
N GLU A 10 -17.39 -6.50 4.79
CA GLU A 10 -16.80 -5.47 3.93
C GLU A 10 -15.69 -6.04 3.02
N ILE A 11 -14.81 -6.89 3.55
CA ILE A 11 -13.79 -7.60 2.76
C ILE A 11 -14.48 -8.44 1.67
N ALA A 12 -15.51 -9.21 2.01
CA ALA A 12 -16.22 -10.05 1.05
C ALA A 12 -16.86 -9.22 -0.07
N GLN A 13 -17.47 -8.09 0.26
CA GLN A 13 -18.05 -7.17 -0.73
C GLN A 13 -16.99 -6.59 -1.67
N LEU A 14 -15.84 -6.13 -1.13
CA LEU A 14 -14.76 -5.58 -1.94
C LEU A 14 -14.12 -6.65 -2.84
N VAL A 15 -13.92 -7.86 -2.33
CA VAL A 15 -13.41 -8.99 -3.11
C VAL A 15 -14.39 -9.39 -4.20
N GLU A 16 -15.71 -9.41 -3.93
CA GLU A 16 -16.73 -9.67 -4.96
C GLU A 16 -16.72 -8.60 -6.06
N GLN A 17 -16.60 -7.32 -5.67
CA GLN A 17 -16.66 -6.20 -6.60
C GLN A 17 -15.38 -6.02 -7.44
N TYR A 18 -14.21 -6.18 -6.80
CA TYR A 18 -12.91 -5.80 -7.37
C TYR A 18 -11.96 -6.98 -7.59
N GLY A 19 -12.36 -8.18 -7.14
CA GLY A 19 -11.56 -9.40 -7.18
C GLY A 19 -10.47 -9.49 -6.11
N ALA A 20 -10.23 -8.42 -5.35
CA ALA A 20 -9.38 -8.35 -4.17
C ALA A 20 -9.73 -7.05 -3.42
N VAL A 21 -9.28 -6.87 -2.18
CA VAL A 21 -9.43 -5.58 -1.49
C VAL A 21 -8.50 -4.57 -2.19
N PRO A 22 -8.99 -3.43 -2.67
CA PRO A 22 -8.15 -2.43 -3.33
C PRO A 22 -7.10 -1.84 -2.37
N PRO A 23 -6.04 -1.19 -2.89
CA PRO A 23 -5.10 -0.47 -2.04
C PRO A 23 -5.68 0.90 -1.59
N PRO A 24 -5.11 1.52 -0.55
CA PRO A 24 -5.60 2.76 0.04
C PRO A 24 -5.84 3.90 -0.97
N TRP A 25 -4.90 4.15 -1.88
CA TRP A 25 -5.01 5.22 -2.90
C TRP A 25 -6.15 5.00 -3.90
N PHE A 26 -6.64 3.77 -4.06
CA PHE A 26 -7.78 3.52 -4.94
C PHE A 26 -9.10 3.94 -4.28
N MET A 27 -9.22 3.72 -2.97
CA MET A 27 -10.43 4.08 -2.20
C MET A 27 -10.41 5.53 -1.71
N PHE A 28 -9.22 6.06 -1.44
CA PHE A 28 -8.99 7.41 -0.94
C PHE A 28 -7.94 8.11 -1.84
N PRO A 29 -8.31 8.48 -3.08
CA PRO A 29 -7.37 9.04 -4.05
C PRO A 29 -6.87 10.44 -3.69
N GLU A 30 -7.54 11.14 -2.77
CA GLU A 30 -7.17 12.48 -2.31
C GLU A 30 -6.32 12.44 -1.02
N ASP A 31 -6.19 11.29 -0.36
CA ASP A 31 -5.44 11.16 0.87
C ASP A 31 -3.98 10.80 0.59
N HIS A 32 -3.07 11.65 1.04
CA HIS A 32 -1.64 11.37 1.05
C HIS A 32 -1.31 10.22 2.03
N PRO A 33 -0.29 9.36 1.78
CA PRO A 33 0.08 8.25 2.69
C PRO A 33 0.38 8.67 4.12
N TYR A 34 0.80 9.93 4.36
CA TYR A 34 1.05 10.46 5.70
C TYR A 34 -0.10 11.32 6.27
N SER A 35 -1.26 11.34 5.59
CA SER A 35 -2.47 12.02 6.04
C SER A 35 -2.88 11.55 7.45
N ILE A 36 -3.33 12.50 8.29
CA ILE A 36 -3.89 12.18 9.61
C ILE A 36 -5.15 11.31 9.51
N GLY A 37 -5.84 11.30 8.35
CA GLY A 37 -7.01 10.47 8.08
C GLY A 37 -6.76 8.96 8.21
N TRP A 38 -5.50 8.52 8.08
CA TRP A 38 -5.13 7.12 8.32
C TRP A 38 -5.07 6.73 9.79
N ARG A 39 -5.04 7.72 10.70
CA ARG A 39 -5.01 7.51 12.15
C ARG A 39 -6.34 7.80 12.84
N MET A 40 -7.35 8.26 12.08
CA MET A 40 -8.69 8.51 12.61
C MET A 40 -9.76 8.45 11.52
N GLY A 41 -10.89 7.83 11.85
CA GLY A 41 -12.10 7.85 11.01
C GLY A 41 -12.11 6.76 9.92
N ALA A 42 -12.56 7.13 8.72
CA ALA A 42 -12.77 6.17 7.64
C ALA A 42 -11.46 5.56 7.11
N GLY A 43 -10.40 6.36 6.97
CA GLY A 43 -9.09 5.89 6.52
C GLY A 43 -8.47 4.88 7.49
N GLU A 44 -8.54 5.15 8.80
CA GLU A 44 -8.09 4.21 9.84
C GLU A 44 -8.86 2.87 9.79
N SER A 45 -10.18 2.95 9.66
CA SER A 45 -11.03 1.75 9.58
C SER A 45 -10.68 0.91 8.36
N TYR A 46 -10.48 1.57 7.22
CA TYR A 46 -10.11 0.93 5.97
C TYR A 46 -8.72 0.29 6.04
N ILE A 47 -7.71 1.00 6.55
CA ILE A 47 -6.34 0.47 6.60
C ILE A 47 -6.23 -0.72 7.56
N MET A 48 -6.95 -0.69 8.68
CA MET A 48 -7.03 -1.83 9.60
C MET A 48 -7.68 -3.06 8.94
N MET A 49 -8.76 -2.86 8.20
CA MET A 49 -9.40 -3.92 7.42
C MET A 49 -8.44 -4.45 6.33
N TYR A 50 -7.83 -3.54 5.55
CA TYR A 50 -6.87 -3.88 4.51
C TYR A 50 -5.74 -4.76 5.06
N TRP A 51 -5.11 -4.37 6.17
CA TRP A 51 -4.05 -5.16 6.79
C TRP A 51 -4.54 -6.53 7.28
N THR A 52 -5.79 -6.62 7.73
CA THR A 52 -6.37 -7.89 8.15
C THR A 52 -6.58 -8.83 6.97
N TRP A 53 -7.02 -8.31 5.84
CA TRP A 53 -7.13 -9.06 4.58
C TRP A 53 -5.75 -9.43 4.04
N TRP A 54 -4.84 -8.45 3.88
CA TRP A 54 -3.51 -8.66 3.31
C TRP A 54 -2.69 -9.67 4.10
N LYS A 55 -2.80 -9.67 5.44
CA LYS A 55 -2.11 -10.65 6.28
C LYS A 55 -2.49 -12.09 5.96
N GLN A 56 -3.75 -12.34 5.61
CA GLN A 56 -4.23 -13.67 5.24
C GLN A 56 -3.83 -14.01 3.80
N GLU A 57 -4.01 -13.08 2.87
CA GLU A 57 -3.69 -13.31 1.45
C GLU A 57 -2.20 -13.49 1.20
N LYS A 58 -1.34 -12.70 1.86
CA LYS A 58 0.12 -12.75 1.63
C LYS A 58 0.74 -14.10 1.95
N GLU A 59 0.12 -14.92 2.80
CA GLU A 59 0.56 -16.29 3.10
C GLU A 59 0.38 -17.24 1.90
N HIS A 60 -0.52 -16.88 0.98
CA HIS A 60 -0.84 -17.64 -0.22
C HIS A 60 -0.26 -17.03 -1.51
N LEU A 61 0.20 -15.78 -1.45
CA LEU A 61 0.76 -15.06 -2.60
C LEU A 61 2.28 -15.07 -2.62
N ASP A 62 2.86 -15.52 -3.72
CA ASP A 62 4.29 -15.32 -4.00
C ASP A 62 4.60 -13.87 -4.43
N GLU A 63 5.89 -13.50 -4.45
CA GLU A 63 6.34 -12.14 -4.80
C GLU A 63 5.77 -11.66 -6.14
N LYS A 64 5.75 -12.52 -7.16
CA LYS A 64 5.23 -12.16 -8.48
C LYS A 64 3.73 -11.89 -8.39
N GLN A 65 2.98 -12.68 -7.63
CA GLN A 65 1.54 -12.43 -7.46
C GLN A 65 1.27 -11.13 -6.68
N ARG A 66 2.09 -10.79 -5.69
CA ARG A 66 2.00 -9.50 -4.97
C ARG A 66 2.30 -8.32 -5.92
N ILE A 67 3.29 -8.45 -6.79
CA ILE A 67 3.58 -7.45 -7.82
C ILE A 67 2.40 -7.31 -8.79
N GLU A 68 1.81 -8.42 -9.25
CA GLU A 68 0.65 -8.38 -10.17
C GLU A 68 -0.60 -7.76 -9.52
N TYR A 69 -0.77 -7.92 -8.20
CA TYR A 69 -1.79 -7.21 -7.43
C TYR A 69 -1.63 -5.69 -7.57
N PHE A 70 -0.42 -5.16 -7.37
CA PHE A 70 -0.15 -3.72 -7.51
C PHE A 70 -0.14 -3.23 -8.96
N ARG A 71 0.08 -4.10 -9.94
CA ARG A 71 -0.11 -3.75 -11.36
C ARG A 71 -1.57 -3.51 -11.73
N ARG A 72 -2.51 -4.15 -11.02
CA ARG A 72 -3.95 -3.88 -11.21
C ARG A 72 -4.34 -2.49 -10.71
N TRP A 73 -3.67 -2.02 -9.66
CA TRP A 73 -3.89 -0.72 -9.04
C TRP A 73 -2.56 0.03 -8.90
N PRO A 74 -2.03 0.60 -10.00
CA PRO A 74 -0.73 1.26 -9.97
C PRO A 74 -0.75 2.39 -8.93
N PRO A 75 0.25 2.46 -8.02
CA PRO A 75 0.31 3.50 -7.02
C PRO A 75 0.67 4.86 -7.65
N PRO A 76 0.19 5.97 -7.07
CA PRO A 76 0.82 7.26 -7.24
C PRO A 76 2.27 7.25 -6.70
N PRO A 77 3.16 8.16 -7.15
CA PRO A 77 4.55 8.18 -6.70
C PRO A 77 4.73 8.26 -5.18
N GLU A 78 3.92 9.04 -4.47
CA GLU A 78 3.99 9.17 -3.01
C GLU A 78 3.73 7.85 -2.26
N TRP A 79 3.02 6.90 -2.87
CA TRP A 79 2.71 5.60 -2.28
C TRP A 79 3.77 4.52 -2.55
N LEU A 80 4.87 4.85 -3.24
CA LEU A 80 5.88 3.87 -3.63
C LEU A 80 6.54 3.17 -2.44
N ILE A 81 6.90 3.90 -1.38
CA ILE A 81 7.48 3.28 -0.16
C ILE A 81 6.49 2.32 0.49
N TRP A 82 5.23 2.74 0.64
CA TRP A 82 4.20 1.87 1.22
C TRP A 82 4.01 0.59 0.38
N MET A 83 3.99 0.71 -0.95
CA MET A 83 3.94 -0.47 -1.83
C MET A 83 5.17 -1.37 -1.65
N ILE A 84 6.37 -0.79 -1.56
CA ILE A 84 7.63 -1.51 -1.34
C ILE A 84 7.54 -2.33 -0.03
N GLU A 85 7.12 -1.69 1.07
CA GLU A 85 6.94 -2.35 2.37
C GLU A 85 5.98 -3.52 2.28
N VAL A 86 4.86 -3.35 1.56
CA VAL A 86 3.79 -4.34 1.45
C VAL A 86 4.18 -5.53 0.56
N ILE A 87 4.86 -5.31 -0.57
CA ILE A 87 5.31 -6.39 -1.48
C ILE A 87 6.33 -7.28 -0.77
N TRP A 88 7.33 -6.67 -0.15
CA TRP A 88 8.49 -7.37 0.42
C TRP A 88 8.39 -7.63 1.93
N ASP A 89 7.24 -7.32 2.54
CA ASP A 89 6.97 -7.52 3.97
C ASP A 89 8.04 -6.90 4.87
N LEU A 90 8.41 -5.66 4.56
CA LEU A 90 9.44 -4.92 5.26
C LEU A 90 8.84 -4.22 6.49
N ASP A 91 9.56 -4.21 7.61
CA ASP A 91 9.17 -3.40 8.76
C ASP A 91 9.81 -2.01 8.61
N PRO A 92 9.03 -0.91 8.61
CA PRO A 92 9.56 0.43 8.41
C PRO A 92 10.57 0.84 9.50
N LYS A 93 10.59 0.18 10.67
CA LYS A 93 11.56 0.48 11.74
C LYS A 93 12.95 -0.08 11.45
N ASP A 94 13.10 -0.96 10.47
CA ASP A 94 14.41 -1.44 10.01
C ASP A 94 15.12 -0.42 9.10
N PHE A 95 14.45 0.67 8.72
CA PHE A 95 14.96 1.72 7.84
C PHE A 95 15.15 3.01 8.64
N GLU A 96 16.30 3.66 8.48
CA GLU A 96 16.61 4.92 9.19
C GLU A 96 15.82 6.10 8.60
N ASP A 97 15.65 6.09 7.29
CA ASP A 97 14.98 7.12 6.49
C ASP A 97 14.57 6.57 5.12
N ASP A 98 13.90 7.39 4.32
CA ASP A 98 13.41 7.02 2.98
C ASP A 98 14.55 6.69 1.99
N ASP A 99 15.76 7.24 2.17
CA ASP A 99 16.91 6.93 1.31
C ASP A 99 17.36 5.47 1.50
N ALA A 100 17.12 4.86 2.66
CA ALA A 100 17.41 3.46 2.92
C ALA A 100 16.61 2.49 2.01
N TYR A 101 15.54 2.97 1.36
CA TYR A 101 14.76 2.22 0.37
C TYR A 101 15.35 2.26 -1.05
N SER A 102 16.43 3.00 -1.30
CA SER A 102 17.17 3.05 -2.58
C SER A 102 17.31 1.70 -3.32
N PRO A 103 17.72 0.58 -2.69
CA PRO A 103 17.82 -0.71 -3.40
C PRO A 103 16.47 -1.25 -3.86
N TYR A 104 15.37 -0.93 -3.17
CA TYR A 104 14.01 -1.31 -3.55
C TYR A 104 13.44 -0.40 -4.63
N PHE A 105 13.78 0.91 -4.61
CA PHE A 105 13.44 1.81 -5.71
C PHE A 105 13.97 1.31 -7.06
N LYS A 106 15.22 0.84 -7.09
CA LYS A 106 15.79 0.21 -8.30
C LYS A 106 15.01 -1.02 -8.77
N ARG A 107 14.42 -1.78 -7.83
CA ARG A 107 13.58 -2.94 -8.17
C ARG A 107 12.25 -2.51 -8.74
N VAL A 108 11.55 -1.57 -8.11
CA VAL A 108 10.23 -1.11 -8.58
C VAL A 108 10.32 -0.31 -9.89
N GLU A 109 11.41 0.42 -10.11
CA GLU A 109 11.71 1.08 -11.39
C GLU A 109 11.86 0.04 -12.50
N ALA A 110 12.63 -1.03 -12.27
CA ALA A 110 12.76 -2.14 -13.21
C ALA A 110 11.44 -2.89 -13.47
N LEU A 111 10.51 -2.84 -12.50
CA LEU A 111 9.17 -3.41 -12.62
C LEU A 111 8.15 -2.48 -13.31
N GLY A 112 8.51 -1.20 -13.49
CA GLY A 112 7.72 -0.17 -14.18
C GLY A 112 6.75 0.62 -13.30
N PHE A 113 6.92 0.64 -11.97
CA PHE A 113 6.01 1.35 -11.06
C PHE A 113 6.37 2.82 -10.85
N GLY A 114 7.63 3.21 -11.04
CA GLY A 114 8.13 4.55 -10.77
C GLY A 114 9.56 4.51 -10.23
N SER A 115 10.21 5.67 -10.22
CA SER A 115 11.59 5.85 -9.74
C SER A 115 11.65 6.48 -8.35
N GLU A 116 12.85 6.47 -7.76
CA GLU A 116 13.14 7.21 -6.52
C GLU A 116 12.96 8.72 -6.70
N ASP A 117 13.32 9.25 -7.88
CA ASP A 117 13.12 10.67 -8.21
C ASP A 117 11.63 11.03 -8.29
N ASP A 118 10.78 10.15 -8.85
CA ASP A 118 9.33 10.38 -8.89
C ASP A 118 8.76 10.49 -7.47
N TYR A 119 9.16 9.58 -6.57
CA TYR A 119 8.78 9.61 -5.15
C TYR A 119 9.25 10.91 -4.49
N LYS A 120 10.54 11.24 -4.61
CA LYS A 120 11.12 12.44 -3.98
C LYS A 120 10.50 13.74 -4.48
N ASN A 121 10.11 13.81 -5.74
CA ASN A 121 9.42 14.99 -6.27
C ASN A 121 8.00 15.09 -5.71
N ALA A 122 7.22 14.00 -5.72
CA ALA A 122 5.87 13.99 -5.16
C ALA A 122 5.84 14.35 -3.66
N MET A 123 6.83 13.87 -2.90
CA MET A 123 6.98 14.19 -1.47
C MET A 123 7.32 15.66 -1.20
N ARG A 124 8.00 16.35 -2.14
CA ARG A 124 8.37 17.78 -1.99
C ARG A 124 7.20 18.71 -2.33
N ASP A 125 6.38 18.36 -3.30
CA ASP A 125 5.21 19.15 -3.71
C ASP A 125 4.17 19.32 -2.59
N GLU A 126 4.19 18.49 -1.54
CA GLU A 126 3.35 18.64 -0.34
C GLU A 126 3.91 19.65 0.69
N GLU A 127 5.19 20.02 0.62
CA GLU A 127 5.83 20.94 1.57
C GLU A 127 5.68 22.43 1.19
N GLU A 128 5.11 22.74 0.01
CA GLU A 128 4.94 24.12 -0.53
C GLU A 128 3.58 24.77 -0.22
#